data_AF-A0A7V9L131-F1
#
_entry.id   AF-A0A7V9L131-F1
#
_cell.length_a   1.000
_cell.length_b   1.000
_cell.length_c   1.000
_cell.angle_alpha   90.00
_cell.angle_beta   90.00
_cell.angle_gamma   90.00
#
_symmetry.space_group_name_H-M   'P 1'
#
loop_
_entity.id
_entity.type
_entity.pdbx_description
1 polymer ?
#
loop_
_entity_poly.entity_id
_entity_poly.type
_entity_poly.pdbx_seq_one_letter_code
_entity_poly.pdbx_strand_id
1 'polypeptide(L)'
;FIVVSRGDRKYLRGSRDATSAHEPARTLLGRTTPIVGRDRELATLAGMWEECADDRVARAVLITAAPGAGKSRLRQELVRRVLQRDEHTELLVGRGDSLRAGSPFAMVADAIRRVAGVREGDELDTQRAALRARVERHVPVAQIERITHLLGEITSVVFSSDASDVLRAIRSDPQARGDAMRTAWVDWLAAECEHHPVLLVL
;
A
#
# COMPACT_ATOMS: atom_id res chain seq x y z
N PHE A 1 21.31 2.05 3.17
CA PHE A 1 22.01 2.59 1.99
C PHE A 1 22.97 1.53 1.46
N ILE A 2 23.21 1.49 0.16
CA ILE A 2 24.28 0.67 -0.42
C ILE A 2 25.31 1.64 -0.97
N VAL A 3 26.57 1.47 -0.59
CA VAL A 3 27.68 2.23 -1.18
C VAL A 3 27.99 1.60 -2.53
N VAL A 4 27.83 2.37 -3.61
CA VAL A 4 28.16 1.94 -4.97
C VAL A 4 29.33 2.76 -5.47
N SER A 5 30.32 2.12 -6.09
CA SER A 5 31.46 2.81 -6.68
C SER A 5 31.27 2.95 -8.20
N ARG A 6 31.54 4.13 -8.75
CA ARG A 6 31.67 4.35 -10.19
C ARG A 6 32.96 5.14 -10.44
N GLY A 7 34.00 4.44 -10.93
CA GLY A 7 35.37 4.95 -10.92
C GLY A 7 35.88 5.17 -9.49
N ASP A 8 36.61 6.26 -9.27
CA ASP A 8 37.14 6.66 -7.95
C ASP A 8 36.10 7.32 -7.02
N ARG A 9 34.84 7.46 -7.47
CA ARG A 9 33.79 8.09 -6.69
C ARG A 9 32.88 7.05 -6.03
N LYS A 10 32.63 7.24 -4.73
CA LYS A 10 31.65 6.47 -3.95
C LYS A 10 30.33 7.23 -3.89
N TYR A 11 29.25 6.54 -4.20
CA TYR A 11 27.89 7.06 -4.18
C TYR A 11 27.10 6.34 -3.09
N LEU A 12 26.33 7.09 -2.32
CA LEU A 12 25.30 6.53 -1.47
C LEU A 12 24.07 6.30 -2.34
N ARG A 13 23.83 5.06 -2.75
CA ARG A 13 22.51 4.68 -3.27
C ARG A 13 21.58 4.61 -2.06
N GLY A 14 20.41 5.25 -2.19
CA GLY A 14 19.36 5.29 -1.17
C GLY A 14 19.21 3.96 -0.44
N SER A 15 18.83 4.01 0.84
CA SER A 15 18.32 2.82 1.54
C SER A 15 17.40 2.07 0.58
N ARG A 16 17.54 0.74 0.47
CA ARG A 16 16.67 -0.05 -0.40
C ARG A 16 15.25 0.42 -0.10
N ASP A 17 14.64 1.12 -1.05
CA ASP A 17 13.21 1.02 -1.19
C ASP A 17 13.02 -0.47 -1.44
N ALA A 18 12.49 -1.15 -0.44
CA ALA A 18 11.87 -2.43 -0.67
C ALA A 18 10.58 -2.13 -1.47
N THR A 19 10.76 -1.65 -2.70
CA THR A 19 9.79 -1.20 -3.71
C THR A 19 9.14 -2.36 -4.43
N SER A 20 9.50 -3.58 -4.06
CA SER A 20 8.96 -4.80 -4.64
C SER A 20 7.92 -5.36 -3.67
N ALA A 21 6.76 -5.78 -4.17
CA ALA A 21 5.82 -6.69 -3.48
C ALA A 21 6.52 -7.94 -2.90
N HIS A 22 7.75 -8.19 -3.34
CA HIS A 22 8.70 -9.17 -2.85
C HIS A 22 9.81 -8.48 -2.04
N GLU A 23 9.58 -8.20 -0.77
CA GLU A 23 10.71 -8.04 0.16
C GLU A 23 11.50 -9.36 0.11
N PRO A 24 12.77 -9.37 -0.36
CA PRO A 24 13.54 -10.61 -0.34
C PRO A 24 13.60 -11.10 1.09
N ALA A 25 13.18 -12.35 1.30
CA ALA A 25 13.12 -12.96 2.62
C ALA A 25 14.45 -12.72 3.34
N ARG A 26 14.39 -12.21 4.58
CA ARG A 26 15.62 -11.88 5.32
C ARG A 26 16.49 -13.12 5.40
N THR A 27 17.63 -13.06 4.73
CA THR A 27 18.62 -14.13 4.73
C THR A 27 19.55 -13.94 5.93
N LEU A 28 19.75 -15.00 6.72
CA LEU A 28 20.87 -15.08 7.64
C LEU A 28 21.94 -15.95 6.96
N LEU A 29 23.14 -15.40 6.76
CA LEU A 29 24.24 -16.06 6.05
C LEU A 29 23.84 -16.58 4.65
N GLY A 30 23.03 -15.80 3.91
CA GLY A 30 22.57 -16.16 2.58
C GLY A 30 21.44 -17.20 2.53
N ARG A 31 20.90 -17.64 3.67
CA ARG A 31 19.79 -18.60 3.73
C ARG A 31 18.55 -18.02 4.37
N THR A 32 17.38 -18.32 3.82
CA THR A 32 16.10 -18.07 4.47
C THR A 32 15.96 -19.03 5.65
N THR A 33 15.98 -18.52 6.87
CA THR A 33 15.74 -19.36 8.05
C THR A 33 14.25 -19.70 8.16
N PRO A 34 13.85 -20.92 8.52
CA PRO A 34 12.43 -21.21 8.77
C PRO A 34 11.89 -20.34 9.92
N ILE A 35 10.60 -20.01 9.87
CA ILE A 35 9.92 -19.45 11.04
C ILE A 35 9.73 -20.58 12.06
N VAL A 36 10.12 -20.37 13.32
CA VAL A 36 10.05 -21.40 14.37
C VAL A 36 9.01 -20.99 15.40
N GLY A 37 8.15 -21.93 15.79
CA GLY A 37 7.21 -21.76 16.90
C GLY A 37 6.06 -20.78 16.64
N ARG A 38 5.70 -20.55 15.37
CA ARG A 38 4.62 -19.63 14.95
C ARG A 38 3.57 -20.29 14.05
N ASP A 39 3.53 -21.63 14.05
CA ASP A 39 2.65 -22.39 13.16
C ASP A 39 1.17 -22.11 13.48
N ARG A 40 0.83 -21.95 14.77
CA ARG A 40 -0.55 -21.66 15.20
C ARG A 40 -1.01 -20.28 14.74
N GLU A 41 -0.20 -19.25 14.94
CA GLU A 41 -0.52 -17.89 14.51
C GLU A 41 -0.62 -17.81 13.00
N LEU A 42 0.30 -18.46 12.28
CA LEU A 42 0.24 -18.51 10.82
C LEU A 42 -0.99 -19.24 10.30
N ALA A 43 -1.35 -20.38 10.88
CA ALA A 43 -2.56 -21.11 10.51
C ALA A 43 -3.81 -20.27 10.76
N THR A 44 -3.86 -19.54 11.88
CA THR A 44 -4.97 -18.63 12.20
C THR A 44 -5.11 -17.51 11.16
N LEU A 45 -4.00 -16.84 10.84
CA LEU A 45 -3.99 -15.74 9.86
C LEU A 45 -4.30 -16.23 8.44
N ALA A 46 -3.80 -17.41 8.06
CA ALA A 46 -4.08 -18.02 6.78
C ALA A 46 -5.57 -18.42 6.66
N GLY A 47 -6.16 -19.00 7.71
CA GLY A 47 -7.59 -19.32 7.73
C GLY A 47 -8.47 -18.07 7.63
N MET A 48 -8.11 -16.97 8.31
CA MET A 48 -8.80 -15.69 8.16
C MET A 48 -8.69 -15.12 6.74
N TRP A 49 -7.55 -15.31 6.08
CA TRP A 49 -7.38 -14.92 4.68
C TRP A 49 -8.25 -15.76 3.74
N GLU A 50 -8.25 -17.08 3.92
CA GLU A 50 -9.08 -18.01 3.14
C GLU A 50 -10.57 -17.64 3.27
N GLU A 51 -11.05 -17.36 4.49
CA GLU A 51 -12.41 -16.85 4.73
C GLU A 51 -12.70 -15.54 3.96
N CYS A 52 -11.77 -14.58 3.97
CA CYS A 52 -11.95 -13.32 3.23
C CYS A 52 -12.06 -13.54 1.72
N ALA A 53 -11.23 -14.42 1.18
CA ALA A 53 -11.18 -14.70 -0.25
C ALA A 53 -12.40 -15.49 -0.73
N ASP A 54 -12.81 -16.52 0.03
CA ASP A 54 -13.89 -17.43 -0.34
C ASP A 54 -15.27 -16.82 -0.07
N ASP A 55 -15.46 -16.23 1.12
CA ASP A 55 -16.77 -15.70 1.55
C ASP A 55 -16.96 -14.21 1.20
N ARG A 56 -15.95 -13.57 0.61
CA ARG A 56 -15.95 -12.14 0.22
C ARG A 56 -16.29 -11.20 1.38
N VAL A 57 -15.67 -11.44 2.53
CA VAL A 57 -15.84 -10.65 3.75
C VAL A 57 -14.58 -9.87 4.09
N ALA A 58 -14.74 -8.71 4.73
CA ALA A 58 -13.61 -7.95 5.26
C ALA A 58 -13.26 -8.43 6.69
N ARG A 59 -11.96 -8.61 6.96
CA ARG A 59 -11.41 -8.88 8.29
C ARG A 59 -10.22 -7.95 8.57
N ALA A 60 -10.06 -7.56 9.84
CA ALA A 60 -8.93 -6.77 10.30
C ALA A 60 -8.23 -7.53 11.43
N VAL A 61 -6.90 -7.55 11.39
CA VAL A 61 -6.06 -8.22 12.39
C VAL A 61 -5.01 -7.24 12.90
N LEU A 62 -4.90 -7.11 14.21
CA LEU A 62 -3.84 -6.36 14.88
C LEU A 62 -2.82 -7.32 15.51
N ILE A 63 -1.55 -7.21 15.13
CA ILE A 63 -0.47 -8.02 15.68
C ILE A 63 0.32 -7.22 16.72
N THR A 64 0.13 -7.54 18.00
CA THR A 64 0.87 -6.95 19.12
C THR A 64 1.91 -7.91 19.67
N ALA A 65 3.13 -7.42 19.91
CA ALA A 65 4.19 -8.16 20.60
C ALA A 65 5.34 -7.23 20.99
N ALA A 66 6.20 -7.68 21.90
CA ALA A 66 7.45 -6.99 22.23
C ALA A 66 8.34 -6.77 20.98
N PRO A 67 9.26 -5.78 21.00
CA PRO A 67 10.33 -5.67 20.00
C PRO A 67 11.10 -7.00 19.88
N GLY A 68 11.48 -7.38 18.66
CA GLY A 68 12.20 -8.63 18.42
C GLY A 68 11.36 -9.92 18.42
N ALA A 69 10.09 -9.90 18.84
CA ALA A 69 9.24 -11.10 18.92
C ALA A 69 8.84 -11.74 17.57
N GLY A 70 9.33 -11.23 16.45
CA GLY A 70 9.10 -11.82 15.12
C GLY A 70 7.88 -11.30 14.34
N LYS A 71 7.26 -10.18 14.73
CA LYS A 71 6.07 -9.62 14.03
C LYS A 71 6.28 -9.42 12.52
N SER A 72 7.39 -8.77 12.14
CA SER A 72 7.72 -8.56 10.72
C SER A 72 7.96 -9.87 9.99
N ARG A 73 8.47 -10.90 10.69
CA ARG A 73 8.69 -12.23 10.12
C ARG A 73 7.38 -12.97 9.89
N LEU A 74 6.45 -12.89 10.85
CA LEU A 74 5.10 -13.44 10.74
C LEU A 74 4.36 -12.83 9.55
N ARG A 75 4.38 -11.49 9.41
CA ARG A 75 3.84 -10.74 8.27
C ARG A 75 4.43 -11.22 6.94
N GLN A 76 5.76 -11.31 6.84
CA GLN A 76 6.44 -11.75 5.62
C GLN A 76 6.09 -13.18 5.22
N GLU A 77 5.90 -14.06 6.21
CA GLU A 77 5.52 -15.45 5.98
C GLU A 77 4.05 -15.55 5.51
N LEU A 78 3.14 -14.82 6.16
CA LEU A 78 1.74 -14.74 5.73
C LEU A 78 1.64 -14.24 4.28
N VAL A 79 2.25 -13.10 3.96
CA VAL A 79 2.25 -12.53 2.61
C VAL A 79 2.79 -13.54 1.60
N ARG A 80 3.89 -14.25 1.91
CA ARG A 80 4.42 -15.27 1.02
C ARG A 80 3.42 -16.41 0.79
N ARG A 81 2.79 -16.92 1.85
CA ARG A 81 1.81 -18.02 1.73
C ARG A 81 0.58 -17.60 0.92
N VAL A 82 0.11 -16.37 1.11
CA VAL A 82 -1.01 -15.81 0.35
C VAL A 82 -0.67 -15.73 -1.14
N LEU A 83 0.44 -15.05 -1.49
CA LEU A 83 0.85 -14.89 -2.88
C LEU A 83 1.27 -16.20 -3.57
N GLN A 84 1.68 -17.23 -2.82
CA GLN A 84 1.96 -18.56 -3.37
C GLN A 84 0.70 -19.37 -3.65
N ARG A 85 -0.41 -19.07 -2.96
CA ARG A 85 -1.69 -19.76 -3.14
C ARG A 85 -2.50 -19.15 -4.27
N ASP A 86 -2.48 -17.82 -4.37
CA ASP A 86 -3.24 -17.08 -5.37
C ASP A 86 -2.40 -15.93 -5.94
N GLU A 87 -2.10 -16.03 -7.23
CA GLU A 87 -1.34 -15.01 -7.96
C GLU A 87 -2.18 -13.76 -8.29
N HIS A 88 -3.52 -13.86 -8.21
CA HIS A 88 -4.43 -12.75 -8.46
C HIS A 88 -4.63 -11.86 -7.23
N THR A 89 -4.13 -12.27 -6.06
CA THR A 89 -4.20 -11.45 -4.85
C THR A 89 -3.46 -10.12 -5.02
N GLU A 90 -4.18 -9.03 -4.81
CA GLU A 90 -3.60 -7.70 -4.82
C GLU A 90 -3.05 -7.35 -3.42
N LEU A 91 -1.75 -7.03 -3.35
CA LEU A 91 -1.05 -6.73 -2.11
C LEU A 91 -0.79 -5.23 -1.98
N LEU A 92 -1.39 -4.60 -0.96
CA LEU A 92 -1.16 -3.21 -0.62
C LEU A 92 -0.30 -3.15 0.64
N VAL A 93 0.84 -2.48 0.56
CA VAL A 93 1.73 -2.30 1.72
C VAL A 93 1.91 -0.82 1.99
N GLY A 94 1.37 -0.35 3.10
CA GLY A 94 1.72 0.92 3.73
C GLY A 94 2.81 0.71 4.77
N ARG A 95 3.66 1.72 4.97
CA ARG A 95 4.64 1.73 6.05
C ARG A 95 4.43 2.95 6.93
N GLY A 96 4.37 2.73 8.23
CA GLY A 96 4.52 3.80 9.21
C GLY A 96 5.90 4.44 9.11
N ASP A 97 5.93 5.77 9.06
CA ASP A 97 7.14 6.58 9.15
C ASP A 97 7.02 7.49 10.39
N SER A 98 8.02 7.43 11.27
CA SER A 98 8.10 8.28 12.46
C SER A 98 8.08 9.77 12.13
N LEU A 99 8.60 10.17 10.97
CA LEU A 99 8.58 11.56 10.51
C LEU A 99 7.19 12.02 10.07
N ARG A 100 6.29 11.08 9.77
CA ARG A 100 4.90 11.33 9.38
C ARG A 100 3.91 10.94 10.48
N ALA A 101 4.39 10.71 11.70
CA ALA A 101 3.54 10.38 12.84
C ALA A 101 2.51 11.49 13.06
N GLY A 102 1.23 11.11 13.21
CA GLY A 102 0.12 12.06 13.37
C GLY A 102 -0.42 12.64 12.06
N SER A 103 0.20 12.37 10.90
CA SER A 103 -0.36 12.75 9.60
C SER A 103 -1.48 11.77 9.19
N PRO A 104 -2.71 12.26 8.96
CA PRO A 104 -3.80 11.42 8.47
C PRO A 104 -3.42 10.75 7.15
N PHE A 105 -3.85 9.49 6.98
CA PHE A 105 -3.66 8.72 5.75
C PHE A 105 -2.22 8.41 5.32
N ALA A 106 -1.18 8.79 6.07
CA ALA A 106 0.21 8.63 5.62
C ALA A 106 0.58 7.19 5.17
N MET A 107 0.15 6.17 5.91
CA MET A 107 0.40 4.77 5.53
C MET A 107 -0.42 4.33 4.30
N VAL A 108 -1.65 4.84 4.18
CA VAL A 108 -2.53 4.57 3.03
C VAL A 108 -1.99 5.25 1.77
N ALA A 109 -1.51 6.50 1.88
CA ALA A 109 -0.86 7.23 0.82
C ALA A 109 0.37 6.47 0.28
N ASP A 110 1.20 5.94 1.19
CA ASP A 110 2.34 5.11 0.84
C ASP A 110 1.93 3.82 0.12
N ALA A 111 0.86 3.15 0.56
CA ALA A 111 0.30 1.97 -0.11
C ALA A 111 -0.19 2.29 -1.53
N ILE A 112 -0.99 3.34 -1.70
CA ILE A 112 -1.54 3.76 -3.01
C ILE A 112 -0.40 4.12 -3.97
N ARG A 113 0.57 4.94 -3.54
CA ARG A 113 1.68 5.35 -4.40
C ARG A 113 2.46 4.15 -4.93
N ARG A 114 2.70 3.14 -4.08
CA ARG A 114 3.40 1.91 -4.49
C ARG A 114 2.64 1.13 -5.55
N VAL A 115 1.35 0.83 -5.33
CA VAL A 115 0.57 0.04 -6.29
C VAL A 115 0.25 0.82 -7.57
N ALA A 116 0.20 2.16 -7.50
CA ALA A 116 0.09 3.03 -8.67
C ALA A 116 1.42 3.19 -9.42
N GLY A 117 2.55 2.75 -8.84
CA GLY A 117 3.87 2.93 -9.45
C GLY A 117 4.40 4.36 -9.42
N VAL A 118 3.85 5.23 -8.56
CA VAL A 118 4.27 6.62 -8.38
C VAL A 118 5.59 6.65 -7.61
N ARG A 119 6.66 7.15 -8.24
CA ARG A 119 7.98 7.23 -7.61
C ARG A 119 8.29 8.65 -7.13
N GLU A 120 9.20 8.73 -6.18
CA GLU A 120 9.75 10.01 -5.76
C GLU A 120 10.65 10.57 -6.86
N GLY A 121 10.43 11.83 -7.23
CA GLY A 121 11.17 12.51 -8.30
C GLY A 121 10.54 12.40 -9.69
N ASP A 122 9.47 11.63 -9.88
CA ASP A 122 8.71 11.62 -11.15
C ASP A 122 8.11 13.01 -11.41
N GLU A 123 8.04 13.42 -12.67
CA GLU A 123 7.33 14.65 -13.05
C GLU A 123 5.84 14.57 -12.67
N LEU A 124 5.25 15.70 -12.28
CA LEU A 124 3.88 15.75 -11.76
C LEU A 124 2.87 15.10 -12.72
N ASP A 125 2.99 15.33 -14.02
CA ASP A 125 2.09 14.74 -15.02
C ASP A 125 2.28 13.22 -15.15
N THR A 126 3.49 12.72 -14.94
CA THR A 126 3.75 11.26 -14.85
C THR A 126 3.08 10.66 -13.61
N GLN A 127 3.18 11.33 -12.46
CA GLN A 127 2.51 10.87 -11.23
C GLN A 127 0.99 10.85 -11.38
N ARG A 128 0.42 11.90 -11.99
CA ARG A 128 -1.02 12.00 -12.28
C ARG A 128 -1.49 10.89 -13.21
N ALA A 129 -0.76 10.66 -14.30
CA ALA A 129 -1.06 9.61 -15.26
C ALA A 129 -1.00 8.22 -14.61
N ALA A 130 0.03 7.95 -13.79
CA ALA A 130 0.18 6.68 -13.09
C ALA A 130 -0.95 6.43 -12.08
N LEU A 131 -1.31 7.44 -11.28
CA LEU A 131 -2.44 7.33 -10.34
C LEU A 131 -3.75 7.11 -11.07
N ARG A 132 -4.03 7.89 -12.12
CA ARG A 132 -5.23 7.74 -12.94
C ARG A 132 -5.30 6.34 -13.56
N ALA A 133 -4.23 5.87 -14.17
CA ALA A 133 -4.16 4.55 -14.79
C ALA A 133 -4.42 3.41 -13.79
N ARG A 134 -4.04 3.58 -12.51
CA ARG A 134 -4.37 2.61 -11.46
C ARG A 134 -5.86 2.63 -11.10
N VAL A 135 -6.48 3.81 -11.00
CA VAL A 135 -7.92 3.95 -10.72
C VAL A 135 -8.75 3.40 -11.88
N GLU A 136 -8.37 3.68 -13.13
CA GLU A 136 -9.10 3.28 -14.34
C GLU A 136 -9.19 1.77 -14.56
N ARG A 137 -8.42 0.94 -13.83
CA ARG A 137 -8.45 -0.52 -14.01
C ARG A 137 -9.81 -1.14 -13.70
N HIS A 138 -10.40 -0.72 -12.58
CA HIS A 138 -11.57 -1.38 -12.00
C HIS A 138 -12.69 -0.41 -11.61
N VAL A 139 -12.39 0.90 -11.52
CA VAL A 139 -13.39 1.89 -11.12
C VAL A 139 -14.32 2.24 -12.29
N PRO A 140 -15.65 2.30 -12.09
CA PRO A 140 -16.59 2.73 -13.12
C PRO A 140 -16.27 4.12 -13.68
N VAL A 141 -16.40 4.30 -15.00
CA VAL A 141 -16.05 5.54 -15.73
C VAL A 141 -16.58 6.82 -15.07
N ALA A 142 -17.81 6.80 -14.60
CA ALA A 142 -18.45 7.95 -13.95
C ALA A 142 -17.78 8.40 -12.63
N GLN A 143 -16.97 7.55 -12.00
CA GLN A 143 -16.33 7.81 -10.71
C GLN A 143 -14.82 8.06 -10.80
N ILE A 144 -14.21 7.76 -11.95
CA ILE A 144 -12.75 7.80 -12.14
C ILE A 144 -12.17 9.17 -11.78
N GLU A 145 -12.77 10.25 -12.27
CA GLU A 145 -12.27 11.61 -12.01
C GLU A 145 -12.32 11.96 -10.52
N ARG A 146 -13.50 11.78 -9.88
CA ARG A 146 -13.71 12.06 -8.45
C ARG A 146 -12.71 11.28 -7.59
N ILE A 147 -12.61 9.97 -7.81
CA ILE A 147 -11.73 9.10 -7.03
C ILE A 147 -10.26 9.46 -7.27
N THR A 148 -9.84 9.66 -8.53
CA THR A 148 -8.45 10.04 -8.86
C THR A 148 -8.04 11.33 -8.16
N HIS A 149 -8.88 12.37 -8.19
CA HIS A 149 -8.56 13.65 -7.57
C HIS A 149 -8.48 13.56 -6.03
N LEU A 150 -9.41 12.83 -5.39
CA LEU A 150 -9.41 12.64 -3.94
C LEU A 150 -8.26 11.73 -3.45
N LEU A 151 -7.93 10.67 -4.20
CA LEU A 151 -6.72 9.89 -3.94
C LEU A 151 -5.45 10.71 -4.19
N GLY A 152 -5.49 11.67 -5.11
CA GLY A 152 -4.43 12.65 -5.34
C GLY A 152 -4.11 13.47 -4.08
N GLU A 153 -5.13 13.96 -3.39
CA GLU A 153 -4.98 14.65 -2.10
C GLU A 153 -4.33 13.74 -1.04
N ILE A 154 -4.77 12.47 -0.94
CA ILE A 154 -4.18 11.49 -0.01
C ILE A 154 -2.68 11.26 -0.33
N THR A 155 -2.36 11.09 -1.62
CA THR A 155 -1.03 10.73 -2.09
C THR A 155 -0.10 11.92 -2.33
N SER A 156 -0.59 13.14 -2.10
CA SER A 156 0.10 14.39 -2.44
C SER A 156 0.44 14.54 -3.94
N VAL A 157 -0.34 13.88 -4.81
CA VAL A 157 -0.31 14.08 -6.27
C VAL A 157 -1.33 15.17 -6.60
N VAL A 158 -0.84 16.40 -6.75
CA VAL A 158 -1.71 17.58 -6.87
C VAL A 158 -2.40 17.61 -8.23
N PHE A 159 -3.73 17.62 -8.24
CA PHE A 159 -4.55 17.99 -9.39
C PHE A 159 -5.00 19.43 -9.20
N SER A 160 -5.02 20.26 -10.26
CA SER A 160 -5.40 21.66 -10.06
C SER A 160 -6.84 21.73 -9.57
N SER A 161 -7.06 22.37 -8.43
CA SER A 161 -8.40 22.52 -7.84
C SER A 161 -9.35 23.32 -8.75
N ASP A 162 -8.79 24.14 -9.64
CA ASP A 162 -9.58 24.88 -10.63
C ASP A 162 -10.12 23.96 -11.73
N ALA A 163 -9.51 22.78 -11.93
CA ALA A 163 -9.97 21.77 -12.87
C ALA A 163 -10.87 20.69 -12.24
N SER A 164 -11.11 20.72 -10.92
CA SER A 164 -11.88 19.70 -10.21
C SER A 164 -13.02 20.31 -9.41
N ASP A 165 -14.24 20.16 -9.91
CA ASP A 165 -15.44 20.64 -9.22
C ASP A 165 -15.61 19.99 -7.83
N VAL A 166 -15.19 18.72 -7.70
CA VAL A 166 -15.19 17.98 -6.42
C VAL A 166 -14.26 18.64 -5.40
N LEU A 167 -13.02 18.95 -5.78
CA LEU A 167 -12.05 19.57 -4.86
C LEU A 167 -12.45 21.01 -4.52
N ARG A 168 -13.08 21.72 -5.46
CA ARG A 168 -13.59 23.08 -5.22
C ARG A 168 -14.74 23.07 -4.20
N ALA A 169 -15.68 22.13 -4.33
CA ALA A 169 -16.86 22.03 -3.46
C ALA A 169 -16.50 21.78 -1.97
N ILE A 170 -15.44 21.02 -1.71
CA ILE A 170 -15.02 20.65 -0.34
C ILE A 170 -13.87 21.53 0.19
N ARG A 171 -13.47 22.58 -0.54
CA ARG A 171 -12.25 23.33 -0.24
C ARG A 171 -12.28 24.00 1.15
N SER A 172 -13.45 24.50 1.53
CA SER A 172 -13.64 25.34 2.72
C SER A 172 -13.87 24.56 4.02
N ASP A 173 -14.12 23.25 3.92
CA ASP A 173 -14.50 22.40 5.05
C ASP A 173 -13.50 21.23 5.22
N PRO A 174 -12.59 21.30 6.21
CA PRO A 174 -11.63 20.24 6.48
C PRO A 174 -12.26 18.89 6.83
N GLN A 175 -13.41 18.88 7.50
CA GLN A 175 -14.08 17.64 7.90
C GLN A 175 -14.71 16.98 6.67
N ALA A 176 -15.46 17.74 5.87
CA ALA A 176 -16.00 17.25 4.60
C ALA A 176 -14.91 16.75 3.65
N ARG A 177 -13.75 17.43 3.61
CA ARG A 177 -12.59 16.96 2.83
C ARG A 177 -12.08 15.61 3.33
N GLY A 178 -11.90 15.44 4.64
CA GLY A 178 -11.45 14.19 5.24
C GLY A 178 -12.41 13.02 4.98
N ASP A 179 -13.72 13.27 5.08
CA ASP A 179 -14.75 12.26 4.80
C ASP A 179 -14.82 11.90 3.32
N ALA A 180 -14.67 12.88 2.42
CA ALA A 180 -14.59 12.64 0.98
C ALA A 180 -13.35 11.80 0.60
N MET A 181 -12.19 12.11 1.18
CA MET A 181 -10.95 11.33 1.00
C MET A 181 -11.13 9.90 1.50
N ARG A 182 -11.71 9.71 2.69
CA ARG A 182 -12.01 8.36 3.23
C ARG A 182 -12.94 7.58 2.30
N THR A 183 -13.99 8.23 1.81
CA THR A 183 -14.98 7.62 0.91
C THR A 183 -14.32 7.20 -0.39
N ALA A 184 -13.54 8.07 -1.03
CA ALA A 184 -12.81 7.73 -2.25
C ALA A 184 -11.82 6.56 -2.08
N TRP A 185 -11.14 6.50 -0.93
CA TRP A 185 -10.30 5.35 -0.59
C TRP A 185 -11.10 4.05 -0.50
N VAL A 186 -12.25 4.07 0.19
CA VAL A 186 -13.11 2.90 0.33
C VAL A 186 -13.72 2.49 -1.01
N ASP A 187 -14.19 3.44 -1.82
CA ASP A 187 -14.77 3.16 -3.14
C ASP A 187 -13.76 2.53 -4.09
N TRP A 188 -12.52 3.04 -4.10
CA TRP A 188 -11.44 2.44 -4.88
C TRP A 188 -11.09 1.04 -4.38
N LEU A 189 -10.98 0.83 -3.06
CA LEU A 189 -10.68 -0.48 -2.49
C LEU A 189 -11.81 -1.48 -2.74
N ALA A 190 -13.07 -1.04 -2.71
CA ALA A 190 -14.22 -1.87 -3.04
C ALA A 190 -14.19 -2.33 -4.51
N ALA A 191 -13.87 -1.42 -5.44
CA ALA A 191 -13.73 -1.76 -6.86
C ALA A 191 -12.60 -2.79 -7.09
N GLU A 192 -11.48 -2.69 -6.37
CA GLU A 192 -10.43 -3.71 -6.41
C GLU A 192 -10.93 -5.06 -5.84
N CYS A 193 -11.63 -5.05 -4.71
CA CYS A 193 -12.20 -6.26 -4.09
C CYS A 193 -13.27 -6.95 -4.94
N GLU A 194 -13.95 -6.24 -5.85
CA GLU A 194 -14.88 -6.84 -6.81
C GLU A 194 -14.18 -7.73 -7.84
N HIS A 195 -12.89 -7.48 -8.11
CA HIS A 195 -12.12 -8.17 -9.15
C HIS A 195 -11.18 -9.23 -8.58
N HIS A 196 -10.61 -8.98 -7.41
CA HIS A 196 -9.66 -9.90 -6.76
C HIS A 196 -9.60 -9.71 -5.25
N PRO A 197 -9.20 -10.73 -4.47
CA PRO A 197 -8.91 -10.59 -3.05
C PRO A 197 -7.82 -9.53 -2.82
N VAL A 198 -7.98 -8.70 -1.78
CA VAL A 198 -7.04 -7.64 -1.44
C VAL A 198 -6.45 -7.85 -0.05
N LEU A 199 -5.13 -7.94 0.04
CA LEU A 199 -4.40 -7.97 1.31
C LEU A 199 -3.77 -6.60 1.59
N LEU A 200 -4.30 -5.87 2.57
CA LEU A 200 -3.73 -4.61 3.05
C LEU A 200 -2.86 -4.82 4.30
N VAL A 201 -1.64 -4.32 4.25
CA VAL A 201 -0.65 -4.39 5.33
C VAL A 201 -0.18 -2.99 5.70
N LEU A 202 -0.30 -2.60 6.97
CA LEU A 202 0.06 -1.27 7.50
C LEU A 202 1.14 -1.35 8.59
#